data_AF-A0A1A8FWL2-F1
#
_entry.id   AF-A0A1A8FWL2-F1
#
_cell.length_a   1.000
_cell.length_b   1.000
_cell.length_c   1.000
_cell.angle_alpha   90.00
_cell.angle_beta   90.00
_cell.angle_gamma   90.00
#
_symmetry.space_group_name_H-M   'P 1'
#
loop_
_entity.id
_entity.type
_entity.pdbx_description
1 polymer ?
#
loop_
_entity_poly.entity_id
_entity_poly.type
_entity_poly.pdbx_seq_one_letter_code
_entity_poly.pdbx_strand_id
1 'polypeptide(L)'
;KGKLAYLPASREEGDLDNSTPSQRATEAPRGPPDSLLPPLDQPLPGNWVVVPEEDFVLMLAMYQSHLAEDLLAAPESRLDDGIIHLFYVTAGISRTALLRLFLAMEKGTHLASNCQHLVHTKVRALRLD
;
A
#
# COMPACT_ATOMS: atom_id res chain seq x y z
N LYS A 1 -15.99 10.32 0.98
CA LYS A 1 -15.43 9.51 -0.13
C LYS A 1 -13.94 9.78 -0.22
N GLY A 2 -13.12 8.74 -0.07
CA GLY A 2 -11.67 8.87 -0.20
C GLY A 2 -11.25 8.53 -1.61
N LYS A 3 -10.13 9.08 -2.07
CA LYS A 3 -9.53 8.70 -3.35
C LYS A 3 -8.20 8.03 -3.09
N LEU A 4 -8.09 6.77 -3.51
CA LEU A 4 -6.87 5.99 -3.39
C LEU A 4 -6.28 5.77 -4.77
N ALA A 5 -4.99 6.03 -4.90
CA ALA A 5 -4.19 5.53 -6.00
C ALA A 5 -2.89 4.94 -5.49
N TYR A 6 -2.36 3.92 -6.17
CA TYR A 6 -1.11 3.29 -5.78
C TYR A 6 -0.27 2.86 -6.98
N LEU A 7 1.04 2.82 -6.78
CA LEU A 7 2.01 2.27 -7.73
C LEU A 7 2.32 0.81 -7.33
N PRO A 8 1.89 -0.20 -8.12
CA PRO A 8 2.13 -1.59 -7.79
C PRO A 8 3.61 -1.94 -7.66
N ALA A 9 3.94 -2.83 -6.73
CA ALA A 9 5.22 -3.52 -6.75
C ALA A 9 5.23 -4.46 -7.96
N SER A 10 6.15 -4.26 -8.90
CA SER A 10 6.29 -5.10 -10.10
C SER A 10 6.38 -6.57 -9.71
N ARG A 11 5.74 -7.46 -10.47
CA ARG A 11 5.85 -8.91 -10.29
C ARG A 11 7.22 -9.36 -10.82
N GLU A 12 8.21 -9.43 -9.94
CA GLU A 12 9.58 -9.94 -10.16
C GLU A 12 10.10 -9.78 -11.60
N GLU A 13 10.68 -8.62 -11.92
CA GLU A 13 11.57 -8.47 -13.07
C GLU A 13 12.99 -8.30 -12.53
N GLY A 14 13.85 -9.25 -12.91
CA GLY A 14 15.25 -9.32 -12.51
C GLY A 14 16.05 -8.10 -12.95
N ASP A 15 17.00 -7.78 -12.09
CA ASP A 15 18.32 -7.20 -12.36
C ASP A 15 18.49 -6.55 -13.75
N LEU A 16 18.35 -5.22 -13.82
CA LEU A 16 18.85 -4.42 -14.93
C LEU A 16 19.41 -3.07 -14.42
N ASP A 17 20.65 -2.88 -14.85
CA ASP A 17 21.70 -1.94 -14.44
C ASP A 17 21.40 -0.45 -14.67
N ASN A 18 21.86 0.35 -13.70
CA ASN A 18 22.44 1.70 -13.72
C ASN A 18 22.16 2.68 -14.87
N SER A 19 21.78 3.93 -14.51
CA SER A 19 22.57 5.16 -14.79
C SER A 19 21.78 6.46 -14.53
N THR A 20 22.53 7.57 -14.45
CA THR A 20 22.19 8.99 -14.77
C THR A 20 21.86 9.95 -13.61
N PRO A 21 22.06 11.28 -13.77
CA PRO A 21 23.33 12.00 -13.62
C PRO A 21 23.30 13.12 -12.54
N SER A 22 24.48 13.62 -12.18
CA SER A 22 24.69 14.80 -11.32
C SER A 22 24.12 16.09 -11.95
N GLN A 23 23.10 16.71 -11.35
CA GLN A 23 22.80 18.14 -11.53
C GLN A 23 22.23 18.85 -10.29
N ARG A 24 23.02 19.84 -9.85
CA ARG A 24 22.76 21.14 -9.20
C ARG A 24 21.75 21.25 -8.04
N ALA A 25 22.30 21.69 -6.91
CA ALA A 25 21.62 22.10 -5.70
C ALA A 25 20.75 23.36 -5.91
N THR A 26 19.44 23.16 -5.99
CA THR A 26 18.43 24.07 -5.45
C THR A 26 17.87 23.40 -4.20
N GLU A 27 17.75 24.18 -3.11
CA GLU A 27 17.40 23.75 -1.75
C GLU A 27 16.66 22.41 -1.68
N ALA A 28 17.41 21.36 -1.32
CA ALA A 28 16.87 20.02 -1.26
C ALA A 28 15.75 19.97 -0.21
N PRO A 29 14.60 19.34 -0.51
CA PRO A 29 13.67 18.94 0.53
C PRO A 29 14.46 18.14 1.56
N ARG A 30 14.29 18.43 2.86
CA ARG A 30 14.90 17.62 3.92
C ARG A 30 14.21 16.26 3.93
N GLY A 31 14.71 15.35 3.11
CA GLY A 31 14.25 13.98 2.92
C GLY A 31 15.01 13.31 1.77
N PRO A 32 15.00 11.97 1.68
CA PRO A 32 15.43 11.29 0.46
C PRO A 32 14.63 11.85 -0.73
N PRO A 33 15.20 11.93 -1.93
CA PRO A 33 14.49 12.42 -3.10
C PRO A 33 13.18 11.63 -3.28
N ASP A 34 12.04 12.29 -3.10
CA ASP A 34 10.73 11.72 -3.38
C ASP A 34 10.49 11.79 -4.89
N SER A 35 11.11 10.86 -5.62
CA SER A 35 10.93 10.74 -7.06
C SER A 35 9.69 9.91 -7.43
N LEU A 36 8.96 9.40 -6.45
CA LEU A 36 7.85 8.47 -6.67
C LEU A 36 6.51 9.18 -6.74
N LEU A 37 6.35 10.32 -6.06
CA LEU A 37 5.11 11.08 -6.01
C LEU A 37 5.25 12.46 -6.67
N PRO A 38 4.43 12.79 -7.69
CA PRO A 38 4.28 14.18 -8.09
C PRO A 38 3.58 14.98 -6.96
N PRO A 39 3.69 16.32 -6.98
CA PRO A 39 2.92 17.20 -6.08
C PRO A 39 1.41 16.91 -6.09
N LEU A 40 0.72 17.17 -4.98
CA LEU A 40 -0.71 16.82 -4.82
C LEU A 40 -1.63 17.56 -5.81
N ASP A 41 -1.24 18.75 -6.26
CA ASP A 41 -1.95 19.54 -7.26
C ASP A 41 -1.71 19.04 -8.71
N GLN A 42 -0.77 18.12 -8.90
CA GLN A 42 -0.45 17.54 -10.19
C GLN A 42 -1.10 16.15 -10.38
N PRO A 43 -1.42 15.77 -11.62
CA PRO A 43 -1.97 14.45 -11.91
C PRO A 43 -0.92 13.35 -11.68
N LEU A 44 -1.39 12.16 -11.29
CA LEU A 44 -0.54 10.97 -11.18
C LEU A 44 -0.12 10.46 -12.56
N PRO A 45 1.08 9.86 -12.69
CA PRO A 45 1.50 9.18 -13.90
C PRO A 45 0.60 8.00 -14.25
N GLY A 46 0.49 7.65 -15.54
CA GLY A 46 -0.44 6.63 -16.03
C GLY A 46 -0.16 5.18 -15.62
N ASN A 47 0.99 4.90 -14.99
CA ASN A 47 1.32 3.57 -14.44
C ASN A 47 0.78 3.34 -13.02
N TRP A 48 0.10 4.33 -12.44
CA TRP A 48 -0.60 4.21 -11.17
C TRP A 48 -1.96 3.53 -11.35
N VAL A 49 -2.30 2.67 -10.40
CA VAL A 49 -3.66 2.12 -10.30
C VAL A 49 -4.50 3.10 -9.50
N VAL A 50 -5.53 3.66 -10.13
CA VAL A 50 -6.52 4.50 -9.47
C VAL A 50 -7.68 3.61 -9.04
N VAL A 51 -7.92 3.52 -7.74
CA VAL A 51 -9.10 2.83 -7.21
C VAL A 51 -10.31 3.72 -7.49
N PRO A 52 -11.42 3.18 -8.00
CA PRO A 52 -12.66 3.92 -8.12
C PRO A 52 -13.00 4.62 -6.80
N GLU A 53 -13.67 5.77 -6.87
CA GLU A 53 -14.00 6.53 -5.68
C GLU A 53 -14.99 5.73 -4.81
N GLU A 54 -14.49 5.19 -3.69
CA GLU A 54 -15.23 4.34 -2.78
C GLU A 54 -15.37 5.02 -1.40
N ASP A 55 -16.39 4.58 -0.66
CA ASP A 55 -16.42 4.82 0.78
C ASP A 55 -15.60 3.72 1.46
N PHE A 56 -14.58 4.11 2.22
CA PHE A 56 -13.70 3.18 2.91
C PHE A 56 -14.07 3.10 4.40
N VAL A 57 -13.97 1.89 4.95
CA VAL A 57 -14.01 1.66 6.40
C VAL A 57 -12.61 1.78 6.99
N LEU A 58 -11.59 1.31 6.27
CA LEU A 58 -10.20 1.30 6.70
C LEU A 58 -9.27 1.40 5.48
N MET A 59 -8.17 2.13 5.64
CA MET A 59 -7.00 2.06 4.79
C MET A 59 -5.76 1.92 5.69
N LEU A 60 -4.91 0.94 5.40
CA LEU A 60 -3.72 0.62 6.19
C LEU A 60 -2.55 0.39 5.25
N ALA A 61 -1.48 1.16 5.42
CA ALA A 61 -0.22 0.97 4.72
C ALA A 61 0.86 0.66 5.75
N MET A 62 1.55 -0.47 5.61
CA MET A 62 2.57 -0.90 6.56
C MET A 62 3.70 -1.67 5.89
N TYR A 63 4.89 -1.63 6.50
CA TYR A 63 6.05 -2.43 6.07
C TYR A 63 6.22 -3.71 6.91
N GLN A 64 5.77 -3.68 8.17
CA GLN A 64 5.92 -4.78 9.11
C GLN A 64 4.86 -5.86 8.92
N SER A 65 5.13 -7.07 9.44
CA SER A 65 4.18 -8.19 9.43
C SER A 65 3.04 -8.01 10.42
N HIS A 66 3.36 -7.51 11.62
CA HIS A 66 2.44 -7.43 12.75
C HIS A 66 1.98 -5.99 12.98
N LEU A 67 0.68 -5.81 13.17
CA LEU A 67 0.06 -4.54 13.57
C LEU A 67 0.06 -4.36 15.09
N ALA A 68 0.03 -5.47 15.82
CA ALA A 68 0.21 -5.61 17.26
C ALA A 68 0.76 -7.02 17.53
N GLU A 69 1.11 -7.32 18.78
CA GLU A 69 1.68 -8.61 19.21
C GLU A 69 0.94 -9.81 18.61
N ASP A 70 -0.39 -9.85 18.72
CA ASP A 70 -1.24 -10.93 18.22
C ASP A 70 -2.02 -10.55 16.95
N LEU A 71 -1.52 -9.63 16.13
CA LEU A 71 -2.19 -9.19 14.89
C LEU A 71 -1.26 -9.28 13.69
N LEU A 72 -1.12 -10.49 13.13
CA LEU A 72 -0.37 -10.76 11.90
C LEU A 72 -1.16 -10.28 10.66
N ALA A 73 -1.02 -8.99 10.34
CA ALA A 73 -1.73 -8.32 9.25
C ALA A 73 -1.10 -8.56 7.87
N ALA A 74 0.23 -8.66 7.78
CA ALA A 74 0.94 -8.90 6.53
C ALA A 74 1.82 -10.16 6.63
N PRO A 75 1.26 -11.37 6.47
CA PRO A 75 1.99 -12.63 6.63
C PRO A 75 3.22 -12.77 5.72
N GLU A 76 3.18 -12.14 4.54
CA GLU A 76 4.25 -12.22 3.53
C GLU A 76 5.25 -11.06 3.58
N SER A 77 5.17 -10.16 4.58
CA SER A 77 6.07 -9.01 4.63
C SER A 77 7.51 -9.43 4.91
N ARG A 78 8.47 -8.76 4.27
CA ARG A 78 9.89 -8.95 4.54
C ARG A 78 10.48 -7.61 4.97
N LEU A 79 11.43 -7.66 5.90
CA LEU A 79 12.17 -6.46 6.28
C LEU A 79 13.12 -6.07 5.12
N ASP A 80 13.34 -4.78 4.94
CA ASP A 80 14.26 -4.21 3.93
C ASP A 80 13.94 -4.54 2.45
N ASP A 81 12.71 -4.95 2.11
CA ASP A 81 12.30 -5.14 0.71
C ASP A 81 11.75 -3.86 0.05
N GLY A 82 11.55 -2.79 0.83
CA GLY A 82 10.99 -1.52 0.36
C GLY A 82 9.53 -1.62 -0.09
N ILE A 83 8.82 -2.70 0.25
CA ILE A 83 7.44 -2.96 -0.16
C ILE A 83 6.46 -2.50 0.91
N ILE A 84 5.49 -1.69 0.50
CA ILE A 84 4.35 -1.31 1.33
C ILE A 84 3.26 -2.37 1.12
N HIS A 85 2.82 -2.99 2.21
CA HIS A 85 1.59 -3.77 2.23
C HIS A 85 0.41 -2.82 2.43
N LEU A 86 -0.33 -2.58 1.35
CA LEU A 86 -1.52 -1.74 1.34
C LEU A 86 -2.77 -2.62 1.49
N PHE A 87 -3.54 -2.34 2.53
CA PHE A 87 -4.84 -2.91 2.78
C PHE A 87 -5.90 -1.83 2.71
N TYR A 88 -7.04 -2.12 2.12
CA TYR A 88 -8.22 -1.30 2.29
C TYR A 88 -9.48 -2.13 2.40
N VAL A 89 -10.43 -1.63 3.18
CA VAL A 89 -11.74 -2.24 3.39
C VAL A 89 -12.81 -1.30 2.86
N THR A 90 -13.60 -1.76 1.90
CA THR A 90 -14.70 -0.98 1.31
C THR A 90 -15.94 -0.98 2.21
N ALA A 91 -16.76 0.06 2.07
CA ALA A 91 -18.08 0.13 2.68
C ALA A 91 -18.97 -1.03 2.24
N GLY A 92 -19.97 -1.34 3.06
CA GLY A 92 -20.86 -2.49 2.85
C GLY A 92 -20.41 -3.77 3.58
N ILE A 93 -19.17 -3.83 4.07
CA ILE A 93 -18.76 -4.93 4.96
C ILE A 93 -19.64 -4.97 6.22
N SER A 94 -20.10 -6.18 6.58
CA SER A 94 -20.83 -6.36 7.84
C SER A 94 -19.89 -6.34 9.05
N ARG A 95 -20.38 -5.90 10.21
CA ARG A 95 -19.61 -5.97 11.47
C ARG A 95 -19.12 -7.38 11.79
N THR A 96 -19.94 -8.40 11.50
CA THR A 96 -19.56 -9.80 11.70
C THR A 96 -18.45 -10.24 10.76
N ALA A 97 -18.47 -9.81 9.50
CA ALA A 97 -17.37 -10.08 8.56
C ALA A 97 -16.08 -9.39 9.00
N LEU A 98 -16.16 -8.11 9.40
CA LEU A 98 -15.00 -7.36 9.91
C LEU A 98 -14.41 -8.01 11.18
N LEU A 99 -15.26 -8.46 12.11
CA LEU A 99 -14.80 -9.19 13.30
C LEU A 99 -14.10 -10.50 12.93
N ARG A 100 -14.61 -11.25 11.95
CA ARG A 100 -13.96 -12.47 11.44
C ARG A 100 -12.59 -12.18 10.83
N LEU A 101 -12.43 -11.04 10.14
CA LEU A 101 -11.13 -10.62 9.62
C LEU A 101 -10.14 -10.41 10.77
N PHE A 102 -10.51 -9.66 11.81
CA PHE A 102 -9.64 -9.43 12.96
C PHE A 102 -9.28 -10.73 13.71
N LEU A 103 -10.24 -11.63 13.93
CA LEU A 103 -9.97 -12.93 14.54
C LEU A 103 -9.03 -13.79 13.69
N ALA A 104 -9.15 -13.75 12.36
CA ALA A 104 -8.26 -14.47 11.47
C ALA A 104 -6.86 -13.85 11.36
N MET A 105 -6.69 -12.55 11.68
CA MET A 105 -5.39 -11.89 11.73
C MET A 105 -4.48 -12.44 12.83
N GLU A 106 -5.01 -12.97 13.92
CA GLU A 106 -4.22 -13.66 14.97
C GLU A 106 -3.28 -14.71 14.37
N LYS A 107 -3.76 -15.42 13.34
CA LYS A 107 -3.01 -16.49 12.65
C LYS A 107 -2.56 -16.10 11.24
N GLY A 108 -2.74 -14.83 10.84
CA GLY A 108 -2.42 -14.36 9.50
C GLY A 108 -3.26 -14.97 8.37
N THR A 109 -4.44 -15.53 8.64
CA THR A 109 -5.25 -16.26 7.63
C THR A 109 -6.38 -15.42 7.03
N HIS A 110 -6.54 -14.16 7.48
CA HIS A 110 -7.60 -13.25 7.03
C HIS A 110 -7.58 -12.97 5.52
N LEU A 111 -6.43 -13.06 4.84
CA LEU A 111 -6.32 -12.92 3.38
C LEU A 111 -6.91 -14.10 2.61
N ALA A 112 -7.00 -15.28 3.23
CA ALA A 112 -7.65 -16.46 2.65
C ALA A 112 -9.17 -16.45 2.83
N SER A 113 -9.75 -15.45 3.50
CA SER A 113 -11.18 -15.41 3.85
C SER A 113 -12.13 -15.15 2.68
N ASN A 114 -11.61 -14.96 1.45
CA ASN A 114 -12.36 -14.58 0.25
C ASN A 114 -13.35 -13.41 0.48
N CYS A 115 -13.02 -12.52 1.43
CA CYS A 115 -13.85 -11.38 1.75
C CYS A 115 -13.74 -10.33 0.62
N GLN A 116 -14.82 -10.14 -0.13
CA GLN A 116 -14.87 -9.23 -1.28
C GLN A 116 -14.61 -7.75 -0.91
N HIS A 117 -14.79 -7.40 0.36
CA HIS A 117 -14.58 -6.04 0.86
C HIS A 117 -13.15 -5.77 1.30
N LEU A 118 -12.32 -6.80 1.49
CA LEU A 118 -10.92 -6.64 1.87
C LEU A 118 -10.04 -6.78 0.63
N VAL A 119 -9.24 -5.75 0.36
CA VAL A 119 -8.20 -5.80 -0.67
C VAL A 119 -6.84 -5.69 0.01
N HIS A 120 -5.90 -6.52 -0.45
CA HIS A 120 -4.49 -6.45 -0.11
C HIS A 120 -3.67 -6.38 -1.40
N THR A 121 -2.73 -5.45 -1.46
CA THR A 121 -1.81 -5.29 -2.58
C THR A 121 -0.44 -4.83 -2.11
N LYS A 122 0.61 -5.26 -2.80
CA LYS A 122 2.00 -4.83 -2.56
C LYS A 122 2.30 -3.64 -3.46
N VAL A 123 2.74 -2.54 -2.88
CA VAL A 123 2.92 -1.25 -3.58
C VAL A 123 4.25 -0.61 -3.24
N ARG A 124 4.74 0.25 -4.12
CA ARG A 124 5.94 1.08 -3.87
C ARG A 124 5.61 2.49 -3.41
N ALA A 125 4.43 2.98 -3.76
CA ALA A 125 3.93 4.30 -3.38
C ALA A 125 2.40 4.29 -3.37
N LEU A 126 1.81 5.18 -2.58
CA LEU A 126 0.38 5.43 -2.54
C LEU A 126 0.09 6.92 -2.41
N ARG A 127 -1.09 7.33 -2.89
CA ARG A 127 -1.68 8.65 -2.68
C ARG A 127 -3.10 8.47 -2.15
N LEU A 128 -3.42 9.20 -1.10
CA LEU A 128 -4.72 9.26 -0.46
C LEU A 128 -5.16 10.72 -0.39
N ASP A 129 -6.29 11.02 -1.03
CA ASP A 129 -6.97 12.33 -0.97
C ASP A 129 -8.35 12.23 -0.30
#